data_AF-A0A2V5ZN39-F1
#
_entry.id   AF-A0A2V5ZN39-F1
#
_cell.length_a   1.000
_cell.length_b   1.000
_cell.length_c   1.000
_cell.angle_alpha   90.00
_cell.angle_beta   90.00
_cell.angle_gamma   90.00
#
_symmetry.space_group_name_H-M   'P 1'
#
loop_
_entity.id
_entity.type
_entity.pdbx_description
1 polymer ?
#
loop_
_entity_poly.entity_id
_entity_poly.type
_entity_poly.pdbx_seq_one_letter_code
_entity_poly.pdbx_strand_id
1 'polypeptide(L)' 'THLRRLQKQIRSAPERTADQIRAAISAIDKAAKSGVIHRNAANRRKARLNKA' A
#
# COMPACT_ATOMS: atom_id res chain seq x y z
N THR A 1 -1.99 -12.16 -4.65
CA THR A 1 -1.33 -12.00 -3.35
C THR A 1 -2.10 -11.01 -2.48
N HIS A 2 -2.05 -11.18 -1.16
CA HIS A 2 -2.80 -10.42 -0.15
C HIS A 2 -2.68 -8.89 -0.33
N LEU A 3 -1.47 -8.40 -0.65
CA LEU A 3 -1.20 -6.99 -0.95
C LEU A 3 -2.05 -6.42 -2.11
N ARG A 4 -2.30 -7.21 -3.16
CA ARG A 4 -3.09 -6.77 -4.32
C ARG A 4 -4.58 -6.65 -3.96
N ARG A 5 -5.06 -7.48 -3.04
CA ARG A 5 -6.45 -7.46 -2.56
C ARG A 5 -6.70 -6.26 -1.63
N LEU A 6 -5.78 -6.00 -0.70
CA LEU A 6 -5.77 -4.80 0.15
C LEU A 6 -5.75 -3.51 -0.68
N GLN A 7 -4.87 -3.41 -1.68
CA GLN A 7 -4.83 -2.23 -2.56
C GLN A 7 -6.13 -2.01 -3.33
N LYS A 8 -6.82 -3.08 -3.73
CA LYS A 8 -8.12 -2.98 -4.41
C LYS A 8 -9.22 -2.52 -3.44
N GLN A 9 -9.27 -3.07 -2.22
CA GLN A 9 -10.22 -2.66 -1.19
C GLN A 9 -10.06 -1.18 -0.82
N ILE A 10 -8.83 -0.72 -0.58
CA ILE A 10 -8.56 0.69 -0.27
C ILE A 10 -8.99 1.61 -1.42
N ARG A 11 -8.83 1.17 -2.67
CA ARG A 11 -9.20 1.98 -3.84
C ARG A 11 -10.72 2.04 -4.04
N SER A 12 -11.44 0.97 -3.70
CA SER A 12 -12.89 0.83 -3.85
C SER A 12 -13.69 1.26 -2.61
N ALA A 13 -13.04 1.56 -1.49
CA ALA A 13 -13.71 2.07 -0.29
C ALA A 13 -14.13 3.54 -0.50
N PRO A 14 -15.39 3.91 -0.21
CA PRO A 14 -15.89 5.28 -0.39
C PRO A 14 -15.27 6.29 0.58
N GLU A 15 -14.82 5.83 1.76
CA GLU A 15 -14.01 6.63 2.67
C GLU A 15 -12.67 5.95 2.95
N ARG A 16 -11.59 6.60 2.52
CA ARG A 16 -10.23 6.22 2.93
C ARG A 16 -9.92 6.94 4.23
N THR A 17 -10.15 6.27 5.35
CA THR A 17 -9.70 6.79 6.65
C THR A 17 -8.17 6.89 6.65
N ALA A 18 -7.62 7.96 7.21
CA ALA A 18 -6.17 8.19 7.28
C ALA A 18 -5.42 6.98 7.88
N ASP A 19 -6.03 6.26 8.81
CA ASP A 19 -5.46 5.06 9.43
C ASP A 19 -5.34 3.87 8.47
N GLN A 20 -6.27 3.71 7.52
CA GLN A 20 -6.18 2.68 6.50
C GLN A 20 -5.03 2.96 5.53
N ILE A 21 -4.79 4.24 5.21
CA ILE A 21 -3.67 4.66 4.38
C ILE A 21 -2.35 4.38 5.12
N ARG A 22 -2.27 4.75 6.41
CA ARG A 22 -1.09 4.47 7.25
C ARG A 22 -0.80 2.98 7.34
N ALA A 23 -1.81 2.15 7.61
CA ALA A 23 -1.66 0.70 7.68
C ALA A 23 -1.17 0.10 6.35
N ALA A 24 -1.67 0.60 5.22
CA ALA A 24 -1.23 0.18 3.89
C ALA A 24 0.22 0.56 3.59
N ILE A 25 0.64 1.76 3.99
CA ILE A 25 2.03 2.22 3.88
C ILE A 25 2.94 1.33 4.73
N SER A 26 2.59 1.07 5.99
CA SER A 26 3.35 0.18 6.87
C SER A 26 3.49 -1.24 6.30
N ALA A 27 2.43 -1.79 5.70
CA ALA A 27 2.49 -3.10 5.06
C ALA A 27 3.42 -3.12 3.82
N ILE A 28 3.42 -2.05 3.04
CA ILE A 28 4.33 -1.89 1.88
C ILE A 28 5.78 -1.81 2.34
N ASP A 29 6.06 -1.02 3.37
CA ASP A 29 7.42 -0.84 3.87
C ASP A 29 7.93 -2.11 4.56
N LYS A 30 7.06 -2.86 5.26
CA LYS A 30 7.41 -4.18 5.80
C LYS A 30 7.76 -5.17 4.68
N ALA A 31 6.98 -5.20 3.59
CA ALA A 31 7.29 -6.05 2.45
C ALA A 31 8.60 -5.67 1.75
N ALA A 32 8.97 -4.39 1.74
CA ALA A 32 10.25 -3.92 1.21
C ALA A 32 11.42 -4.34 2.12
N LYS A 33 11.27 -4.14 3.44
CA LYS A 33 12.26 -4.54 4.44
C LYS A 33 12.53 -6.04 4.44
N SER A 34 11.48 -6.85 4.27
CA SER A 34 11.58 -8.31 4.18
C SER A 34 12.08 -8.82 2.81
N GLY A 35 12.40 -7.94 1.85
CA GLY A 35 12.90 -8.34 0.53
C GLY A 35 11.84 -8.92 -0.42
N VAL A 36 10.58 -9.01 0.00
CA VAL A 36 9.47 -9.53 -0.82
C VAL A 36 9.20 -8.62 -2.03
N ILE A 37 9.43 -7.32 -1.88
CA ILE A 37 9.34 -6.35 -2.97
C ILE A 37 10.58 -5.46 -2.99
N HIS A 38 11.04 -5.10 -4.19
CA HIS A 38 12.14 -4.15 -4.33
C HIS A 38 11.75 -2.75 -3.80
N ARG A 39 12.72 -1.99 -3.26
CA ARG A 39 12.53 -0.61 -2.75
C ARG A 39 11.81 0.31 -3.74
N ASN A 40 12.15 0.24 -5.03
CA ASN A 40 11.51 1.06 -6.06
C ASN A 40 10.06 0.63 -6.31
N ALA A 41 9.74 -0.66 -6.14
CA ALA A 41 8.37 -1.14 -6.25
C ALA A 41 7.52 -0.68 -5.05
N ALA A 42 8.10 -0.56 -3.86
CA ALA A 42 7.45 0.05 -2.70
C ALA A 42 7.17 1.55 -2.94
N ASN A 43 8.16 2.30 -3.40
CA ASN A 43 8.01 3.73 -3.71
C ASN A 43 6.90 4.00 -4.75
N ARG A 44 6.85 3.21 -5.83
CA ARG A 44 5.78 3.29 -6.83
C ARG A 44 4.39 2.92 -6.28
N ARG A 45 4.30 2.10 -5.23
CA ARG A 45 3.03 1.74 -4.60
C ARG A 45 2.57 2.83 -3.64
N LYS A 46 3.47 3.45 -2.88
CA LYS A 46 3.19 4.62 -2.02
C LYS A 46 2.74 5.82 -2.85
N ALA A 47 3.43 6.13 -3.95
CA ALA A 47 3.03 7.21 -4.86
C ALA A 47 1.62 7.02 -5.45
N ARG A 48 1.23 5.76 -5.72
CA ARG A 48 -0.12 5.43 -6.21
C ARG A 48 -1.20 5.53 -5.13
N LEU A 49 -0.85 5.36 -3.86
CA LEU A 49 -1.78 5.55 -2.74
C LEU A 49 -2.07 7.04 -2.50
N ASN A 50 -1.06 7.91 -2.65
CA ASN A 50 -1.24 9.36 -2.46
C ASN A 50 -1.93 10.07 -3.63
N LYS A 51 -1.95 9.48 -4.84
CA LYS A 51 -2.58 10.07 -6.03
C LYS A 51 -4.08 9.78 -6.13
N ALA A 52 -4.55 8.77 -5.42
CA ALA A 52 -5.94 8.32 -5.47
C ALA A 52 -6.76 9.04 -4.41
#